data_AF-A0A2I0UL69-F1
#
_entry.id   AF-A0A2I0UL69-F1
#
_cell.length_a   1.000
_cell.length_b   1.000
_cell.length_c   1.000
_cell.angle_alpha   90.00
_cell.angle_beta   90.00
_cell.angle_gamma   90.00
#
_symmetry.space_group_name_H-M   'P 1'
#
loop_
_entity.id
_entity.type
_entity.pdbx_description
1 polymer ?
#
loop_
_entity_poly.entity_id
_entity_poly.type
_entity_poly.pdbx_seq_one_letter_code
_entity_poly.pdbx_strand_id
1 'polypeptide(L)'
;MPRRKEVPSLGSLCLQSLARHMQSIWVKDYSENYLDEYQFRFVMGPFNDLAGSLVQDLIRLLGESRRLTRAALHLLLVPHLRELSLRPCPSLASNAIGQLVTLRCKGE
;
A
#
# COMPACT_ATOMS: atom_id res chain seq x y z
N MET A 1 38.64 2.80 8.76
CA MET A 1 37.59 2.30 9.68
C MET A 1 36.50 1.61 8.85
N PRO A 2 36.06 0.38 9.18
CA PRO A 2 34.97 -0.26 8.45
C PRO A 2 33.66 0.48 8.78
N ARG A 3 32.89 0.84 7.75
CA ARG A 3 31.55 1.43 7.92
C ARG A 3 30.70 0.45 8.73
N ARG A 4 30.28 0.83 9.94
CA ARG A 4 29.30 0.07 10.73
C ARG A 4 28.02 -0.05 9.89
N LYS A 5 27.57 -1.27 9.62
CA LYS A 5 26.23 -1.50 9.08
C LYS A 5 25.24 -0.94 10.09
N GLU A 6 24.45 0.05 9.69
CA GLU A 6 23.37 0.55 10.52
C GLU A 6 22.38 -0.58 10.79
N VAL A 7 22.04 -0.75 12.06
CA VAL A 7 21.07 -1.76 12.47
C VAL A 7 19.68 -1.22 12.13
N PRO A 8 18.88 -1.94 11.33
CA PRO A 8 17.55 -1.49 10.97
C PRO A 8 16.65 -1.38 12.22
N SER A 9 15.81 -0.35 12.25
CA SER A 9 14.84 -0.18 13.35
C SER A 9 13.80 -1.29 13.31
N LEU A 10 13.18 -1.57 14.47
CA LEU A 10 12.08 -2.54 14.56
C LEU A 10 10.95 -2.21 13.57
N GLY A 11 10.55 -0.94 13.48
CA GLY A 11 9.52 -0.50 12.53
C GLY A 11 9.87 -0.81 11.07
N SER A 12 11.13 -0.61 10.68
CA SER A 12 11.59 -0.95 9.32
C SER A 12 11.55 -2.45 9.06
N LEU A 13 11.92 -3.28 10.04
CA LEU A 13 11.85 -4.75 9.92
C LEU A 13 10.40 -5.23 9.85
N CYS A 14 9.50 -4.65 10.64
CA CYS A 14 8.07 -4.94 10.59
C CYS A 14 7.47 -4.59 9.22
N LEU A 15 7.76 -3.40 8.68
CA LEU A 15 7.30 -3.00 7.35
C LEU A 15 7.85 -3.89 6.24
N GLN A 16 9.12 -4.30 6.31
CA GLN A 16 9.71 -5.23 5.34
C GLN A 16 9.06 -6.61 5.42
N SER A 17 8.79 -7.11 6.62
CA SER A 17 8.06 -8.36 6.81
C SER A 17 6.65 -8.25 6.23
N LEU A 18 5.95 -7.15 6.51
CA LEU A 18 4.63 -6.87 5.98
C LEU A 18 4.64 -6.87 4.45
N ALA A 19 5.53 -6.08 3.82
CA ALA A 19 5.68 -6.01 2.37
C ALA A 19 5.98 -7.38 1.73
N ARG A 20 6.71 -8.25 2.44
CA ARG A 20 7.06 -9.60 1.96
C ARG A 20 5.85 -10.53 1.92
N HIS A 21 5.02 -10.50 2.96
CA HIS A 21 3.89 -11.43 3.13
C HIS A 21 2.57 -10.85 2.65
N MET A 22 2.52 -9.56 2.31
CA MET A 22 1.29 -8.87 1.94
C MET A 22 0.58 -9.55 0.76
N GLN A 23 1.37 -10.04 -0.19
CA GLN A 23 0.85 -10.68 -1.40
C GLN A 23 0.11 -11.99 -1.13
N SER A 24 0.61 -12.83 -0.21
CA SER A 24 0.05 -14.15 0.06
C SER A 24 -1.15 -14.15 1.00
N ILE A 25 -1.38 -13.05 1.72
CA ILE A 25 -2.43 -12.94 2.74
C ILE A 25 -3.50 -11.97 2.23
N TRP A 26 -3.33 -10.67 2.45
CA TRP A 26 -4.38 -9.68 2.19
C TRP A 26 -4.62 -9.45 0.70
N VAL A 27 -3.58 -9.42 -0.14
CA VAL A 27 -3.77 -9.13 -1.57
C VAL A 27 -4.41 -10.31 -2.28
N LYS A 28 -4.02 -11.54 -1.93
CA LYS A 28 -4.65 -12.76 -2.47
C LYS A 28 -6.14 -12.76 -2.14
N ASP A 29 -6.48 -12.64 -0.87
CA ASP A 29 -7.86 -12.59 -0.40
C ASP A 29 -8.65 -11.45 -1.08
N TYR A 30 -8.04 -10.26 -1.20
CA TYR A 30 -8.67 -9.14 -1.89
C TYR A 30 -8.89 -9.39 -3.38
N SER A 31 -7.93 -10.03 -4.04
CA SER A 31 -8.00 -10.31 -5.47
C SER A 31 -9.03 -11.37 -5.81
N GLU A 32 -9.13 -12.41 -4.98
CA GLU A 32 -10.02 -13.53 -5.20
C GLU A 32 -11.48 -13.19 -4.88
N ASN A 33 -11.72 -12.30 -3.90
CA ASN A 33 -13.06 -12.05 -3.40
C ASN A 33 -13.64 -10.67 -3.79
N TYR A 34 -12.81 -9.66 -4.12
CA TYR A 34 -13.30 -8.26 -4.15
C TYR A 34 -12.78 -7.35 -5.28
N LEU A 35 -11.74 -7.73 -6.05
CA LEU A 35 -11.06 -6.80 -6.97
C LEU A 35 -11.94 -6.29 -8.12
N ASP A 36 -12.87 -7.11 -8.60
CA ASP A 36 -13.82 -6.77 -9.68
C ASP A 36 -15.21 -6.38 -9.18
N GLU A 37 -15.43 -6.45 -7.87
CA GLU A 37 -16.65 -5.95 -7.23
C GLU A 37 -16.56 -4.43 -7.11
N TYR A 38 -17.07 -3.76 -8.14
CA TYR A 38 -17.25 -2.31 -8.16
C TYR A 38 -18.16 -1.90 -7.00
N GLN A 39 -17.57 -1.23 -6.00
CA GLN A 39 -18.19 -0.37 -4.96
C GLN A 39 -17.93 -0.82 -3.51
N PHE A 40 -16.67 -0.80 -3.08
CA PHE A 40 -16.38 -0.74 -1.65
C PHE A 40 -15.86 0.65 -1.26
N ARG A 41 -16.76 1.48 -0.73
CA ARG A 41 -16.39 2.66 0.07
C ARG A 41 -15.61 2.24 1.33
N PHE A 42 -15.75 0.99 1.76
CA PHE A 42 -15.06 0.37 2.90
C PHE A 42 -14.33 -0.92 2.49
N VAL A 43 -13.17 -0.81 1.86
CA VAL A 43 -12.26 -1.96 1.69
C VAL A 43 -11.83 -2.44 3.09
N MET A 44 -12.11 -3.70 3.40
CA MET A 44 -11.68 -4.36 4.64
C MET A 44 -10.18 -4.64 4.58
N GLY A 45 -9.43 -4.07 5.52
CA GLY A 45 -8.01 -4.34 5.69
C GLY A 45 -7.47 -3.61 6.92
N PRO A 46 -6.47 -4.19 7.61
CA PRO A 46 -5.92 -3.60 8.85
C PRO A 46 -5.18 -2.27 8.62
N PHE A 47 -5.02 -1.85 7.36
CA PHE A 47 -4.23 -0.68 6.98
C PHE A 47 -4.91 0.65 7.30
N ASN A 48 -6.23 0.67 7.52
CA ASN A 48 -6.93 1.89 7.97
C ASN A 48 -6.50 2.34 9.37
N ASP A 49 -6.03 1.40 10.21
CA ASP A 49 -5.54 1.68 11.56
C ASP A 49 -4.03 1.94 11.59
N LEU A 50 -3.34 1.75 10.45
CA LEU A 50 -1.92 2.03 10.33
C LEU A 50 -1.72 3.55 10.17
N ALA A 51 -0.66 4.12 10.77
CA ALA A 51 -0.37 5.53 10.58
C ALA A 51 -0.06 5.85 9.11
N GLY A 52 -0.53 6.99 8.61
CA GLY A 52 -0.37 7.35 7.20
C GLY A 52 1.06 7.41 6.69
N SER A 53 2.01 7.79 7.54
CA SER A 53 3.45 7.73 7.23
C SER A 53 3.93 6.29 6.98
N LEU A 54 3.47 5.33 7.80
CA LEU A 54 3.81 3.92 7.65
C LEU A 54 3.16 3.31 6.40
N VAL A 55 1.94 3.74 6.04
CA VAL A 55 1.29 3.33 4.78
C VAL A 55 2.09 3.86 3.58
N GLN A 56 2.55 5.11 3.62
CA GLN A 56 3.40 5.68 2.57
C GLN A 56 4.72 4.94 2.43
N ASP A 57 5.37 4.64 3.55
CA ASP A 57 6.60 3.84 3.57
C ASP A 57 6.37 2.44 2.99
N LEU A 58 5.23 1.82 3.30
CA LEU A 58 4.86 0.52 2.74
C LEU A 58 4.63 0.58 1.22
N ILE A 59 3.90 1.58 0.72
CA ILE A 59 3.70 1.79 -0.72
C ILE A 59 5.05 1.97 -1.42
N ARG A 60 5.96 2.76 -0.83
CA ARG A 60 7.31 2.98 -1.37
C ARG A 60 8.10 1.68 -1.44
N LEU A 61 8.15 0.92 -0.34
CA LEU A 61 8.85 -0.38 -0.28
C LEU A 61 8.30 -1.38 -1.30
N LEU A 62 6.98 -1.45 -1.47
CA LEU A 62 6.35 -2.30 -2.47
C LEU A 62 6.66 -1.84 -3.89
N GLY A 63 6.70 -0.53 -4.14
CA GLY A 63 7.05 0.03 -5.44
C GLY A 63 8.50 -0.27 -5.82
N GLU A 64 9.44 0.01 -4.92
CA GLU A 64 10.87 -0.24 -5.11
C GLU A 64 11.19 -1.73 -5.30
N SER A 65 10.49 -2.60 -4.57
CA SER A 65 10.62 -4.06 -4.71
C SER A 65 9.84 -4.66 -5.88
N ARG A 66 9.16 -3.84 -6.69
CA ARG A 66 8.27 -4.26 -7.80
C ARG A 66 7.18 -5.24 -7.37
N ARG A 67 6.71 -5.12 -6.13
CA ARG A 67 5.63 -5.92 -5.52
C ARG A 67 4.33 -5.14 -5.39
N LEU A 68 4.29 -3.87 -5.77
CA LEU A 68 3.07 -3.08 -5.75
C LEU A 68 2.16 -3.51 -6.92
N THR A 69 1.08 -4.21 -6.60
CA THR A 69 0.03 -4.59 -7.54
C THR A 69 -1.17 -3.65 -7.43
N ARG A 70 -2.09 -3.70 -8.40
CA ARG A 70 -3.35 -2.94 -8.34
C ARG A 70 -4.14 -3.26 -7.07
N ALA A 71 -4.28 -4.54 -6.75
CA ALA A 71 -4.96 -5.03 -5.56
C ALA A 71 -4.29 -4.52 -4.27
N ALA A 72 -2.96 -4.60 -4.18
CA ALA A 72 -2.22 -4.03 -3.05
C ALA A 72 -2.43 -2.52 -2.93
N LEU A 73 -2.43 -1.79 -4.05
CA LEU A 73 -2.69 -0.35 -4.04
C LEU A 73 -4.10 -0.04 -3.54
N HIS A 74 -5.13 -0.77 -3.98
CA HIS A 74 -6.51 -0.59 -3.49
C HIS A 74 -6.60 -0.72 -1.96
N LEU A 75 -5.94 -1.72 -1.37
CA LEU A 75 -5.90 -1.94 0.08
C LEU A 75 -5.19 -0.81 0.85
N LEU A 76 -4.22 -0.16 0.22
CA LEU A 76 -3.38 0.89 0.84
C LEU A 76 -3.89 2.31 0.57
N LEU A 77 -4.92 2.48 -0.26
CA LEU A 77 -5.63 3.74 -0.42
C LEU A 77 -6.59 3.95 0.76
N VAL A 78 -6.05 4.63 1.77
CA VAL A 78 -6.67 4.89 3.06
C VAL A 78 -6.95 6.39 3.27
N PRO A 79 -7.90 6.78 4.14
CA PRO A 79 -8.31 8.18 4.31
C PRO A 79 -7.21 9.14 4.76
N HIS A 80 -6.28 8.65 5.57
CA HIS A 80 -5.22 9.48 6.15
C HIS A 80 -3.94 9.52 5.27
N LEU A 81 -3.99 9.00 4.03
CA LEU A 81 -2.88 9.00 3.09
C LEU A 81 -2.66 10.41 2.51
N ARG A 82 -1.58 11.09 2.92
CA ARG A 82 -1.27 12.46 2.48
C ARG A 82 -0.58 12.55 1.11
N GLU A 83 0.31 11.60 0.83
CA GLU A 83 1.13 11.58 -0.38
C GLU A 83 1.05 10.20 -1.03
N LEU A 84 0.91 10.19 -2.35
CA LEU A 84 0.93 8.97 -3.15
C LEU A 84 1.90 9.16 -4.32
N SER A 85 2.97 8.36 -4.33
CA SER A 85 3.93 8.33 -5.44
C SER A 85 3.84 7.00 -6.17
N LEU A 86 3.42 7.06 -7.43
CA LEU A 86 3.39 5.91 -8.34
C LEU A 86 4.59 5.90 -9.32
N ARG A 87 5.62 6.72 -9.07
CA ARG A 87 6.82 6.78 -9.93
C ARG A 87 7.47 5.40 -10.15
N PRO A 88 7.60 4.51 -9.13
CA PRO A 88 8.17 3.18 -9.34
C PRO A 88 7.27 2.24 -10.17
N CYS A 89 5.98 2.57 -10.31
CA CYS A 89 4.95 1.71 -10.91
C CYS A 89 4.00 2.54 -11.81
N PRO A 90 4.49 3.11 -12.92
CA PRO A 90 3.70 4.01 -13.76
C PRO A 90 2.49 3.32 -14.40
N SER A 91 2.54 1.99 -14.58
CA SER A 91 1.42 1.20 -15.10
C SER A 91 0.18 1.21 -14.20
N LEU A 92 0.33 1.54 -12.92
CA LEU A 92 -0.81 1.66 -12.00
C LEU A 92 -1.47 3.05 -12.06
N ALA A 93 -0.80 4.06 -12.64
CA ALA A 93 -1.35 5.39 -12.79
C ALA A 93 -2.43 5.40 -13.88
N SER A 94 -3.68 5.18 -13.46
CA SER A 94 -4.85 5.15 -14.34
C SER A 94 -5.99 6.00 -13.77
N ASN A 95 -6.95 6.37 -14.63
CA ASN A 95 -8.13 7.12 -14.22
C ASN A 95 -8.93 6.42 -13.13
N ALA A 96 -9.01 5.08 -13.17
CA ALA A 96 -9.68 4.28 -12.14
C ALA A 96 -9.03 4.46 -10.76
N ILE A 97 -7.69 4.50 -10.71
CA ILE A 97 -6.96 4.80 -9.46
C ILE A 97 -7.19 6.25 -9.03
N GLY A 98 -7.23 7.21 -9.95
CA GLY A 98 -7.54 8.61 -9.62
C GLY A 98 -8.93 8.78 -9.00
N GLN A 99 -9.92 8.07 -9.50
CA GLN A 99 -11.27 8.02 -8.92
C GLN A 99 -11.25 7.37 -7.53
N LEU A 100 -10.55 6.24 -7.37
CA LEU A 100 -10.45 5.55 -6.09
C LEU A 100 -9.76 6.41 -5.01
N VAL A 101 -8.68 7.13 -5.38
CA VAL A 101 -8.02 8.12 -4.50
C VAL A 101 -9.00 9.20 -4.06
N THR A 102 -9.81 9.72 -4.98
CA THR A 102 -10.81 10.74 -4.66
C THR A 102 -11.88 10.20 -3.70
N LEU A 103 -12.31 8.95 -3.87
CA LEU A 103 -13.32 8.33 -3.01
C LEU A 103 -12.81 7.94 -1.62
N ARG A 104 -11.52 7.57 -1.52
CA ARG A 104 -10.95 6.93 -0.31
C ARG A 104 -10.05 7.84 0.50
N CYS A 105 -9.28 8.70 -0.16
CA CYS A 105 -8.28 9.55 0.48
C CYS A 105 -8.76 11.00 0.67
N LYS A 106 -9.79 11.44 -0.07
CA LYS A 106 -10.46 12.73 0.17
C LYS A 106 -11.74 12.47 0.97
N GLY A 107 -11.60 12.34 2.28
CA GLY A 107 -12.74 12.48 3.20
C GLY A 107 -13.10 13.96 3.35
N GLU A 108 -14.39 14.26 3.50
CA GLU A 108 -14.93 15.59 3.80
C GLU A 108 -14.29 16.23 5.05
#